data_AF-A0A9Q1CYP3-F1
#
_entry.id   AF-A0A9Q1CYP3-F1
#
_cell.length_a   1.000
_cell.length_b   1.000
_cell.length_c   1.000
_cell.angle_alpha   90.00
_cell.angle_beta   90.00
_cell.angle_gamma   90.00
#
_symmetry.space_group_name_H-M   'P 1'
#
loop_
_entity.id
_entity.type
_entity.pdbx_description
1 polymer ?
#
loop_
_entity_poly.entity_id
_entity_poly.type
_entity_poly.pdbx_seq_one_letter_code
_entity_poly.pdbx_strand_id
1 'polypeptide(L)'
;MGERACLGCDWQVGADLRQDMLALQMIRVMDRLWQQEGLDLRIVNFSCISTGKDRGLVELVPDSDTLRKIQLEFGVTGSFKDKPLAEWLRKHNPSEEEYERASENFIYSCAGSCVATYVLGIGDRHNDNIMLRSSGHVFHIDFGKFLGHSQMFGSFRRDRAPFVLTSDMAYVINGGERPSSRFQLFIDLCSQAYNLTRKHAGLILSLLSLMTSLGLPELAGPQDLQYVHDALQPESSEAEATVFFTRLIESSLGSVATKFNFFIHNLAQMRFSSLPPSEEPLLSFSPKIHTLKQDGRIRDASVYTFQKRYSPEKHYTYVVKVHREGQSEAQFVSRTFDEFQELHSKLSELFPLWKLPGFPSRLVLGRTHIKDVAARRKVELNNYTHNLLRSSTDVTQCDLVYTFFHPIGQDDKAEGSPAPGPGSREGEGEGVGEGAVKLSVSYRNSTLFIMVMHIKGLVSDDGAEPNPYVKTYLLPDPQKNSKRKTKISRKTRNPTFNEMLVYSGYSREALSQRELQLSVLSAESLRENCSLGGLVLSLKSFDLSTETVRWYKLTAVPSP
;
A
#
# COMPACT_ATOMS: atom_id res chain seq x y z
N MET A 1 9.81 -46.94 12.02
CA MET A 1 9.69 -46.97 10.55
C MET A 1 9.71 -45.53 10.09
N GLY A 2 10.82 -45.06 9.50
CA GLY A 2 10.90 -43.69 9.00
C GLY A 2 9.98 -43.56 7.79
N GLU A 3 9.02 -42.63 7.84
CA GLU A 3 8.29 -42.19 6.66
C GLU A 3 9.31 -41.76 5.62
N ARG A 4 9.39 -42.49 4.50
CA ARG A 4 10.10 -42.00 3.33
C ARG A 4 9.35 -40.76 2.87
N ALA A 5 9.89 -39.58 3.13
CA ALA A 5 9.41 -38.36 2.50
C ALA A 5 9.38 -38.59 0.99
N CYS A 6 8.20 -38.53 0.38
CA CYS A 6 8.06 -38.61 -1.07
C CYS A 6 8.80 -37.41 -1.68
N LEU A 7 9.97 -37.65 -2.29
CA LEU A 7 10.67 -36.65 -3.07
C LEU A 7 9.86 -36.40 -4.35
N GLY A 8 9.11 -35.30 -4.37
CA GLY A 8 8.38 -34.85 -5.55
C GLY A 8 9.32 -34.16 -6.55
N CYS A 9 9.12 -34.40 -7.83
CA CYS A 9 9.77 -33.65 -8.90
C CYS A 9 8.76 -33.26 -9.97
N ASP A 10 8.89 -32.05 -10.50
CA ASP A 10 8.13 -31.55 -11.64
C ASP A 10 8.93 -31.78 -12.94
N TRP A 11 8.28 -32.34 -13.96
CA TRP A 11 8.89 -32.60 -15.26
C TRP A 11 8.45 -31.54 -16.25
N GLN A 12 9.38 -30.67 -16.63
CA GLN A 12 9.10 -29.56 -17.54
C GLN A 12 9.53 -29.89 -18.96
N VAL A 13 8.64 -29.59 -19.91
CA VAL A 13 8.83 -29.77 -21.35
C VAL A 13 8.50 -28.45 -22.05
N GLY A 14 9.37 -27.99 -22.94
CA GLY A 14 9.24 -26.74 -23.70
C GLY A 14 9.94 -25.53 -23.08
N ALA A 15 10.68 -25.69 -21.98
CA ALA A 15 11.40 -24.61 -21.29
C ALA A 15 12.90 -24.92 -21.17
N ASP A 16 13.74 -23.92 -21.39
CA ASP A 16 15.20 -24.04 -21.26
C ASP A 16 15.66 -23.81 -19.81
N LEU A 17 15.76 -24.89 -19.05
CA LEU A 17 16.13 -24.86 -17.63
C LEU A 17 17.60 -24.50 -17.35
N ARG A 18 18.44 -24.31 -18.38
CA ARG A 18 19.84 -23.92 -18.17
C ARG A 18 19.96 -22.58 -17.45
N GLN A 19 19.00 -21.69 -17.66
CA GLN A 19 18.92 -20.39 -16.99
C GLN A 19 18.61 -20.55 -15.50
N ASP A 20 17.59 -21.34 -15.16
CA ASP A 20 17.23 -21.68 -13.79
C ASP A 20 18.38 -22.35 -13.04
N MET A 21 19.07 -23.28 -13.69
CA MET A 21 20.26 -23.93 -13.13
C MET A 21 21.34 -22.91 -12.78
N LEU A 22 21.64 -21.97 -13.69
CA LEU A 22 22.66 -20.95 -13.46
C LEU A 22 22.25 -20.01 -12.32
N ALA A 23 21.01 -19.50 -12.35
CA ALA A 23 20.49 -18.61 -11.31
C ALA A 23 20.52 -19.28 -9.93
N LEU A 24 20.02 -20.51 -9.82
CA LEU A 24 20.06 -21.28 -8.57
C LEU A 24 21.49 -21.57 -8.10
N GLN A 25 22.40 -21.84 -9.03
CA GLN A 25 23.80 -22.03 -8.68
C GLN A 25 24.45 -20.75 -8.13
N MET A 26 24.14 -19.60 -8.72
CA MET A 26 24.62 -18.31 -8.23
C MET A 26 24.03 -17.99 -6.85
N ILE A 27 22.74 -18.26 -6.63
CA ILE A 27 22.08 -18.12 -5.32
C ILE A 27 22.76 -19.01 -4.27
N ARG A 28 23.07 -20.28 -4.60
CA ARG A 28 23.82 -21.20 -3.72
C ARG A 28 25.24 -20.74 -3.42
N VAL A 29 25.87 -19.99 -4.34
CA VAL A 29 27.19 -19.38 -4.08
C VAL A 29 27.02 -18.21 -3.11
N MET A 30 26.06 -17.32 -3.33
CA MET A 30 25.77 -16.20 -2.42
C MET A 30 25.42 -16.69 -1.01
N ASP A 31 24.56 -17.70 -0.89
CA ASP A 31 24.16 -18.31 0.38
C ASP A 31 25.38 -18.87 1.14
N ARG A 32 26.28 -19.58 0.45
CA ARG A 32 27.53 -20.07 1.06
C ARG A 32 28.46 -18.94 1.51
N LEU A 33 28.54 -17.84 0.75
CA LEU A 33 29.34 -16.68 1.14
C LEU A 33 28.78 -16.00 2.40
N TRP A 34 27.46 -15.88 2.50
CA TRP A 34 26.81 -15.32 3.70
C TRP A 34 27.03 -16.21 4.93
N GLN A 35 26.85 -17.52 4.77
CA GLN A 35 27.06 -18.48 5.87
C GLN A 35 28.51 -18.51 6.38
N GLN A 36 29.50 -18.35 5.49
CA GLN A 36 30.92 -18.29 5.88
C GLN A 36 31.23 -17.11 6.82
N GLU A 37 30.49 -16.01 6.67
CA GLU A 37 30.60 -14.80 7.48
C GLU A 37 29.61 -14.79 8.66
N GLY A 38 28.95 -15.91 8.93
CA GLY A 38 28.00 -16.09 10.03
C GLY A 38 26.61 -15.50 9.80
N LEU A 39 26.27 -15.12 8.56
CA LEU A 39 24.96 -14.60 8.19
C LEU A 39 24.10 -15.71 7.56
N ASP A 40 23.26 -16.37 8.36
CA ASP A 40 22.29 -17.35 7.87
C ASP A 40 20.98 -16.67 7.46
N LEU A 41 20.80 -16.43 6.16
CA LEU A 41 19.57 -15.87 5.59
C LEU A 41 18.49 -16.93 5.32
N ARG A 42 18.68 -18.19 5.70
CA ARG A 42 17.66 -19.25 5.59
C ARG A 42 17.15 -19.42 4.15
N ILE A 43 18.06 -19.37 3.17
CA ILE A 43 17.72 -19.53 1.75
C ILE A 43 17.23 -20.96 1.48
N VAL A 44 16.10 -21.06 0.77
CA VAL A 44 15.60 -22.36 0.31
C VAL A 44 16.35 -22.77 -0.96
N ASN A 45 17.33 -23.65 -0.81
CA ASN A 45 18.03 -24.25 -1.93
C ASN A 45 17.27 -25.47 -2.45
N PHE A 46 16.75 -25.39 -3.67
CA PHE A 46 16.12 -26.51 -4.38
C PHE A 46 16.87 -26.81 -5.68
N SER A 47 16.65 -28.00 -6.24
CA SER A 47 17.37 -28.50 -7.40
C SER A 47 16.61 -28.28 -8.69
N CYS A 48 17.32 -27.83 -9.72
CA CYS A 48 16.85 -27.78 -11.10
C CYS A 48 17.92 -28.42 -11.98
N ILE A 49 17.52 -29.30 -12.90
CA ILE A 49 18.44 -30.02 -13.78
C ILE A 49 17.84 -30.09 -15.18
N SER A 50 18.52 -29.47 -16.16
CA SER A 50 18.26 -29.69 -17.57
C SER A 50 18.73 -31.10 -17.96
N THR A 51 17.82 -31.91 -18.51
CA THR A 51 18.10 -33.27 -18.98
C THR A 51 18.24 -33.35 -20.51
N GLY A 52 18.01 -32.24 -21.20
CA GLY A 52 18.17 -32.09 -22.63
C GLY A 52 17.63 -30.74 -23.12
N LYS A 53 17.58 -30.57 -24.45
CA LYS A 53 17.04 -29.35 -25.05
C LYS A 53 15.57 -29.16 -24.65
N ASP A 54 15.26 -28.00 -24.10
CA ASP A 54 13.92 -27.56 -23.68
C ASP A 54 13.22 -28.56 -22.75
N ARG A 55 13.97 -29.28 -21.91
CA ARG A 55 13.41 -30.22 -20.93
C ARG A 55 14.28 -30.41 -19.70
N GLY A 56 13.64 -30.70 -18.56
CA GLY A 56 14.34 -31.09 -17.36
C GLY A 56 13.44 -31.28 -16.14
N LEU A 57 14.08 -31.36 -14.98
CA LEU A 57 13.46 -31.67 -13.70
C LEU A 57 13.65 -30.50 -12.73
N VAL A 58 12.58 -30.15 -12.02
CA VAL A 58 12.60 -29.20 -10.90
C VAL A 58 12.15 -29.92 -9.63
N GLU A 59 12.89 -29.75 -8.55
CA GLU A 59 12.55 -30.30 -7.24
C GLU A 59 11.30 -29.62 -6.69
N LEU A 60 10.32 -30.42 -6.26
CA LEU A 60 9.14 -29.89 -5.59
C LEU A 60 9.46 -29.63 -4.11
N VAL A 61 9.33 -28.36 -3.73
CA VAL A 61 9.53 -27.91 -2.36
C VAL A 61 8.27 -28.23 -1.55
N PRO A 62 8.31 -29.17 -0.58
CA PRO A 62 7.13 -29.53 0.21
C PRO A 62 6.59 -28.35 1.05
N ASP A 63 5.31 -28.45 1.39
CA ASP A 63 4.58 -27.52 2.25
C ASP A 63 4.72 -26.05 1.82
N SER A 64 4.71 -25.80 0.52
CA SER A 64 4.84 -24.47 -0.06
C SER A 64 3.72 -24.14 -1.02
N ASP A 65 3.31 -22.87 -1.00
CA ASP A 65 2.30 -22.31 -1.90
C ASP A 65 2.80 -21.02 -2.54
N THR A 66 2.36 -20.73 -3.77
CA THR A 66 2.65 -19.44 -4.41
C THR A 66 1.92 -18.31 -3.69
N LEU A 67 2.50 -17.12 -3.63
CA LEU A 67 1.84 -15.97 -3.00
C LEU A 67 0.51 -15.66 -3.66
N ARG A 68 0.38 -15.86 -4.98
CA ARG A 68 -0.91 -15.71 -5.68
C ARG A 68 -1.96 -16.67 -5.13
N LYS A 69 -1.62 -17.96 -4.97
CA LYS A 69 -2.56 -18.95 -4.44
C LYS A 69 -3.06 -18.53 -3.05
N ILE A 70 -2.14 -18.10 -2.19
CA ILE A 70 -2.47 -17.60 -0.85
C ILE A 70 -3.37 -16.35 -0.92
N GLN A 71 -3.04 -15.39 -1.76
CA GLN A 71 -3.83 -14.15 -1.91
C GLN A 71 -5.23 -14.42 -2.50
N LEU A 72 -5.37 -15.37 -3.41
CA LEU A 72 -6.65 -15.75 -4.02
C LEU A 72 -7.62 -16.39 -3.01
N GLU A 73 -7.13 -17.07 -1.98
CA GLU A 73 -7.98 -17.56 -0.88
C GLU A 73 -8.77 -16.43 -0.20
N PHE A 74 -8.30 -15.18 -0.31
CA PHE A 74 -8.94 -13.97 0.24
C PHE A 74 -9.70 -13.13 -0.80
N GLY A 75 -9.95 -13.69 -1.99
CA GLY A 75 -10.68 -13.10 -3.12
C GLY A 75 -9.79 -12.42 -4.16
N VAL A 76 -10.38 -11.99 -5.29
CA VAL A 76 -9.67 -11.35 -6.42
C VAL A 76 -8.90 -10.07 -6.02
N THR A 77 -9.32 -9.40 -4.93
CA THR A 77 -8.64 -8.22 -4.35
C THR A 77 -7.66 -8.55 -3.22
N GLY A 78 -7.41 -9.83 -2.93
CA GLY A 78 -6.55 -10.27 -1.83
C GLY A 78 -5.13 -9.70 -1.87
N SER A 79 -4.55 -9.51 -3.06
CA SER A 79 -3.25 -8.87 -3.27
C SER A 79 -3.17 -7.39 -2.84
N PHE A 80 -4.31 -6.74 -2.57
CA PHE A 80 -4.38 -5.37 -2.05
C PHE A 80 -4.69 -5.31 -0.55
N LYS A 81 -4.93 -6.46 0.08
CA LYS A 81 -5.10 -6.57 1.54
C LYS A 81 -3.72 -6.83 2.16
N ASP A 82 -3.46 -6.21 3.30
CA ASP A 82 -2.15 -6.34 3.96
C ASP A 82 -2.03 -7.61 4.82
N LYS A 83 -3.14 -8.30 5.09
CA LYS A 83 -3.22 -9.45 6.02
C LYS A 83 -3.09 -10.87 5.45
N PRO A 84 -3.29 -11.18 4.14
CA PRO A 84 -3.36 -12.55 3.64
C PRO A 84 -2.19 -13.45 4.03
N LEU A 85 -0.95 -12.97 3.89
CA LEU A 85 0.24 -13.76 4.21
C LEU A 85 0.38 -14.01 5.71
N ALA A 86 0.09 -13.00 6.55
CA ALA A 86 0.14 -13.15 8.00
C ALA A 86 -0.93 -14.12 8.50
N GLU A 87 -2.15 -14.07 7.95
CA GLU A 87 -3.23 -14.99 8.28
C GLU A 87 -2.91 -16.42 7.83
N TRP A 88 -2.32 -16.60 6.65
CA TRP A 88 -1.87 -17.91 6.17
C TRP A 88 -0.75 -18.50 7.04
N LEU A 89 0.23 -17.70 7.45
CA LEU A 89 1.28 -18.11 8.39
C LEU A 89 0.68 -18.49 9.75
N ARG A 90 -0.28 -17.70 10.24
CA ARG A 90 -0.96 -17.96 11.52
C ARG A 90 -1.82 -19.22 11.48
N LYS A 91 -2.41 -19.55 10.33
CA LYS A 91 -3.18 -20.78 10.10
C LYS A 91 -2.29 -22.04 10.20
N HIS A 92 -1.07 -21.96 9.70
CA HIS A 92 -0.13 -23.09 9.71
C HIS A 92 0.73 -23.17 10.97
N ASN A 93 0.79 -22.09 11.76
CA ASN A 93 1.57 -21.99 12.99
C ASN A 93 0.67 -21.47 14.13
N PRO A 94 -0.12 -22.36 14.77
CA PRO A 94 -1.12 -21.98 15.75
C PRO A 94 -0.53 -21.51 17.10
N SER A 95 0.66 -22.00 17.46
CA SER A 95 1.39 -21.52 18.63
C SER A 95 2.04 -20.16 18.36
N GLU A 96 2.04 -19.25 19.34
CA GLU A 96 2.74 -17.96 19.22
C GLU A 96 4.25 -18.15 18.98
N GLU A 97 4.86 -19.16 19.59
CA GLU A 97 6.29 -19.48 19.40
C GLU A 97 6.57 -19.96 17.97
N GLU A 98 5.69 -20.80 17.42
CA GLU A 98 5.80 -21.28 16.05
C GLU A 98 5.60 -20.15 15.04
N TYR A 99 4.61 -19.29 15.29
CA TYR A 99 4.33 -18.13 14.45
C TYR A 99 5.47 -17.11 14.48
N GLU A 100 6.07 -16.87 15.65
CA GLU A 100 7.22 -15.99 15.78
C GLU A 100 8.43 -16.54 15.03
N ARG A 101 8.72 -17.85 15.15
CA ARG A 101 9.76 -18.52 14.37
C ARG A 101 9.50 -18.45 12.87
N ALA A 102 8.26 -18.65 12.43
CA ALA A 102 7.90 -18.56 11.02
C ALA A 102 8.01 -17.13 10.49
N SER A 103 7.60 -16.13 11.28
CA SER A 103 7.76 -14.72 10.95
C SER A 103 9.23 -14.31 10.88
N GLU A 104 10.07 -14.86 11.75
CA GLU A 104 11.51 -14.67 11.68
C GLU A 104 12.10 -15.32 10.43
N ASN A 105 11.75 -16.59 10.13
CA ASN A 105 12.17 -17.26 8.89
C ASN A 105 11.81 -16.44 7.66
N PHE A 106 10.64 -15.82 7.66
CA PHE A 106 10.18 -14.93 6.59
C PHE A 106 11.11 -13.73 6.41
N ILE A 107 11.47 -13.05 7.51
CA ILE A 107 12.33 -11.86 7.46
C ILE A 107 13.70 -12.21 6.85
N TYR A 108 14.34 -13.28 7.34
CA TYR A 108 15.67 -13.69 6.88
C TYR A 108 15.68 -14.15 5.41
N SER A 109 14.77 -15.06 5.07
CA SER A 109 14.68 -15.61 3.70
C SER A 109 14.24 -14.59 2.66
N CYS A 110 13.35 -13.66 3.04
CA CYS A 110 12.95 -12.53 2.20
C CYS A 110 14.13 -11.58 1.98
N ALA A 111 14.90 -11.23 3.03
CA ALA A 111 16.07 -10.36 2.89
C ALA A 111 17.12 -10.92 1.91
N GLY A 112 17.48 -12.19 2.07
CA GLY A 112 18.41 -12.86 1.16
C GLY A 112 17.88 -12.97 -0.27
N SER A 113 16.58 -13.26 -0.44
CA SER A 113 15.93 -13.32 -1.75
C SER A 113 15.92 -11.95 -2.45
N CYS A 114 15.64 -10.85 -1.72
CA CYS A 114 15.67 -9.50 -2.27
C CYS A 114 17.08 -9.13 -2.79
N VAL A 115 18.12 -9.44 -2.02
CA VAL A 115 19.51 -9.16 -2.44
C VAL A 115 19.90 -10.01 -3.65
N ALA A 116 19.63 -11.32 -3.63
CA ALA A 116 19.98 -12.21 -4.73
C ALA A 116 19.28 -11.84 -6.04
N THR A 117 17.97 -11.57 -5.97
CA THR A 117 17.17 -11.20 -7.15
C THR A 117 17.58 -9.86 -7.73
N TYR A 118 17.95 -8.89 -6.88
CA TYR A 118 18.48 -7.60 -7.30
C TYR A 118 19.85 -7.74 -7.99
N VAL A 119 20.81 -8.42 -7.35
CA VAL A 119 22.18 -8.57 -7.88
C VAL A 119 22.19 -9.32 -9.22
N LEU A 120 21.35 -10.36 -9.35
CA LEU A 120 21.25 -11.15 -10.58
C LEU A 120 20.32 -10.51 -11.63
N GLY A 121 19.61 -9.44 -11.29
CA GLY A 121 18.67 -8.76 -12.18
C GLY A 121 17.54 -9.66 -12.67
N ILE A 122 16.99 -10.47 -11.77
CA ILE A 122 15.92 -11.42 -12.08
C ILE A 122 14.64 -10.63 -12.34
N GLY A 123 14.17 -10.63 -13.59
CA GLY A 123 13.00 -9.88 -14.04
C GLY A 123 11.70 -10.66 -13.89
N ASP A 124 10.59 -10.06 -14.33
CA ASP A 124 9.28 -10.73 -14.40
C ASP A 124 8.85 -11.36 -13.06
N ARG A 125 9.16 -10.67 -11.96
CA ARG A 125 8.82 -11.12 -10.61
C ARG A 125 7.38 -10.71 -10.32
N HIS A 126 6.49 -11.70 -10.32
CA HIS A 126 5.11 -11.56 -9.86
C HIS A 126 4.78 -12.58 -8.76
N ASN A 127 3.59 -12.47 -8.15
CA ASN A 127 3.21 -13.29 -6.98
C ASN A 127 3.09 -14.80 -7.28
N ASP A 128 3.13 -15.22 -8.54
CA ASP A 128 3.23 -16.65 -8.91
C ASP A 128 4.66 -17.18 -8.81
N ASN A 129 5.65 -16.30 -9.02
CA ASN A 129 7.06 -16.66 -9.07
C ASN A 129 7.73 -16.56 -7.69
N ILE A 130 6.92 -16.33 -6.66
CA ILE A 130 7.33 -16.27 -5.26
C ILE A 130 6.48 -17.27 -4.49
N MET A 131 7.16 -18.13 -3.75
CA MET A 131 6.55 -19.16 -2.93
C MET A 131 6.86 -18.94 -1.45
N LEU A 132 5.94 -19.38 -0.60
CA LEU A 132 6.05 -19.33 0.85
C LEU A 132 5.85 -20.74 1.42
N ARG A 133 6.80 -21.21 2.23
CA ARG A 133 6.65 -22.44 3.02
C ARG A 133 5.81 -22.20 4.27
N SER A 134 5.14 -23.24 4.75
CA SER A 134 4.42 -23.24 6.04
C SER A 134 5.31 -22.86 7.23
N SER A 135 6.60 -23.20 7.13
CA SER A 135 7.65 -22.82 8.09
C SER A 135 8.07 -21.34 8.03
N GLY A 136 7.53 -20.54 7.11
CA GLY A 136 7.82 -19.12 6.97
C GLY A 136 8.87 -18.75 5.93
N HIS A 137 9.53 -19.71 5.29
CA HIS A 137 10.59 -19.43 4.31
C HIS A 137 10.02 -18.93 2.98
N VAL A 138 10.48 -17.77 2.53
CA VAL A 138 10.19 -17.18 1.21
C VAL A 138 11.29 -17.58 0.24
N PHE A 139 10.90 -17.98 -0.97
CA PHE A 139 11.83 -18.28 -2.05
C PHE A 139 11.23 -17.98 -3.41
N HIS A 140 12.11 -17.71 -4.38
CA HIS A 140 11.72 -17.40 -5.76
C HIS A 140 11.85 -18.65 -6.62
N ILE A 141 10.97 -18.77 -7.61
CA ILE A 141 10.97 -19.81 -8.64
C ILE A 141 10.88 -19.17 -10.03
N ASP A 142 11.09 -19.97 -11.07
CA ASP A 142 11.05 -19.56 -12.48
C ASP A 142 12.04 -18.42 -12.77
N PHE A 143 13.29 -18.75 -13.05
CA PHE A 143 14.36 -17.78 -13.31
C PHE A 143 14.68 -17.63 -14.80
N GLY A 144 13.75 -18.01 -15.69
CA GLY A 144 13.94 -17.98 -17.14
C GLY A 144 14.14 -16.60 -17.78
N LYS A 145 14.35 -15.54 -16.98
CA LYS A 145 14.78 -14.20 -17.40
C LYS A 145 15.66 -13.57 -16.31
N PHE A 146 16.96 -13.45 -16.55
CA PHE A 146 17.92 -12.85 -15.63
C PHE A 146 18.81 -11.80 -16.35
N LEU A 147 19.55 -10.98 -15.59
CA LEU A 147 20.41 -9.88 -16.09
C LEU A 147 19.68 -8.68 -16.70
N GLY A 148 18.44 -8.40 -16.29
CA GLY A 148 17.74 -7.18 -16.67
C GLY A 148 17.15 -7.17 -18.08
N HIS A 149 17.17 -8.30 -18.81
CA HIS A 149 16.49 -8.53 -20.09
C HIS A 149 14.93 -8.52 -20.01
N SER A 150 14.37 -7.84 -19.00
CA SER A 150 12.94 -7.60 -18.82
C SER A 150 12.31 -6.95 -20.06
N GLN A 151 11.08 -7.39 -20.40
CA GLN A 151 10.36 -6.97 -21.60
C GLN A 151 10.26 -5.45 -21.70
N MET A 152 10.91 -4.88 -22.71
CA MET A 152 10.65 -3.54 -23.19
C MET A 152 9.27 -3.52 -23.87
N PHE A 153 8.34 -2.68 -23.37
CA PHE A 153 7.13 -2.34 -24.12
C PHE A 153 7.38 -0.99 -24.79
N GLY A 154 7.89 -1.00 -26.02
CA GLY A 154 8.43 0.21 -26.67
C GLY A 154 9.71 0.71 -25.98
N SER A 155 9.87 2.03 -25.82
CA SER A 155 11.06 2.66 -25.21
C SER A 155 11.09 2.63 -23.67
N PHE A 156 10.13 1.98 -23.00
CA PHE A 156 9.98 2.01 -21.54
C PHE A 156 10.22 0.63 -20.92
N ARG A 157 11.04 0.58 -19.85
CA ARG A 157 11.19 -0.59 -18.99
C ARG A 157 9.89 -0.84 -18.21
N ARG A 158 9.31 -2.03 -18.38
CA ARG A 158 8.06 -2.46 -17.69
C ARG A 158 8.29 -2.79 -16.21
N ASP A 159 9.50 -3.24 -15.86
CA ASP A 159 9.94 -3.44 -14.48
C ASP A 159 10.54 -2.15 -13.92
N ARG A 160 9.74 -1.41 -13.14
CA ARG A 160 10.13 -0.13 -12.53
C ARG A 160 10.58 -0.24 -11.07
N ALA A 161 10.29 -1.36 -10.41
CA ALA A 161 10.72 -1.63 -9.03
C ALA A 161 11.97 -2.53 -9.04
N PRO A 162 13.00 -2.22 -8.25
CA PRO A 162 14.27 -2.96 -8.26
C PRO A 162 14.17 -4.39 -7.73
N PHE A 163 13.18 -4.70 -6.88
CA PHE A 163 12.76 -6.06 -6.52
C PHE A 163 11.32 -6.04 -5.98
N VAL A 164 10.70 -7.21 -5.83
CA VAL A 164 9.30 -7.32 -5.35
C VAL A 164 9.25 -7.33 -3.83
N LEU A 165 8.67 -6.27 -3.26
CA LEU A 165 8.32 -6.19 -1.85
C LEU A 165 6.88 -5.65 -1.74
N THR A 166 5.93 -6.56 -1.55
CA THR A 166 4.49 -6.25 -1.53
C THR A 166 4.02 -5.78 -0.15
N SER A 167 2.83 -5.17 -0.05
CA SER A 167 2.37 -4.59 1.22
C SER A 167 1.98 -5.64 2.27
N ASP A 168 1.57 -6.83 1.83
CA ASP A 168 1.38 -8.01 2.68
C ASP A 168 2.70 -8.60 3.19
N MET A 169 3.78 -8.61 2.38
CA MET A 169 5.12 -8.95 2.87
C MET A 169 5.59 -7.96 3.94
N ALA A 170 5.40 -6.66 3.68
CA ALA A 170 5.75 -5.61 4.64
C ALA A 170 4.96 -5.74 5.94
N TYR A 171 3.69 -6.14 5.88
CA TYR A 171 2.87 -6.43 7.05
C TYR A 171 3.41 -7.58 7.89
N VAL A 172 3.84 -8.68 7.25
CA VAL A 172 4.47 -9.83 7.94
C VAL A 172 5.78 -9.40 8.60
N ILE A 173 6.65 -8.69 7.88
CA ILE A 173 7.93 -8.19 8.42
C ILE A 173 7.68 -7.28 9.62
N ASN A 174 6.71 -6.37 9.51
CA ASN A 174 6.37 -5.45 10.59
C ASN A 174 5.71 -6.15 11.80
N GLY A 175 5.07 -7.30 11.59
CA GLY A 175 4.13 -7.88 12.54
C GLY A 175 2.86 -7.06 12.70
N GLY A 176 2.45 -6.31 11.66
CA GLY A 176 1.30 -5.41 11.68
C GLY A 176 1.36 -4.27 10.65
N GLU A 177 0.41 -3.34 10.73
CA GLU A 177 0.27 -2.23 9.76
C GLU A 177 1.34 -1.14 9.92
N ARG A 178 2.06 -1.10 11.05
CA ARG A 178 3.02 -0.05 11.37
C ARG A 178 4.46 -0.58 11.33
N PRO A 179 5.42 0.21 10.81
CA PRO A 179 6.84 -0.13 10.89
C PRO A 179 7.27 -0.43 12.33
N SER A 180 7.99 -1.53 12.51
CA SER A 180 8.48 -2.00 13.80
C SER A 180 10.01 -2.22 13.78
N SER A 181 10.58 -2.62 14.92
CA SER A 181 12.00 -2.99 15.01
C SER A 181 12.38 -4.13 14.06
N ARG A 182 11.42 -5.02 13.74
CA ARG A 182 11.61 -6.12 12.78
C ARG A 182 11.88 -5.62 11.36
N PHE A 183 11.35 -4.45 10.99
CA PHE A 183 11.66 -3.83 9.71
C PHE A 183 13.07 -3.25 9.65
N GLN A 184 13.59 -2.74 10.78
CA GLN A 184 14.99 -2.34 10.86
C GLN A 184 15.91 -3.55 10.73
N LEU A 185 15.59 -4.66 11.42
CA LEU A 185 16.29 -5.93 11.25
C LEU A 185 16.30 -6.38 9.77
N PHE A 186 15.18 -6.28 9.06
CA PHE A 186 15.11 -6.59 7.62
C PHE A 186 16.08 -5.71 6.79
N ILE A 187 16.12 -4.40 7.04
CA ILE A 187 17.05 -3.49 6.36
C ILE A 187 18.51 -3.84 6.69
N ASP A 188 18.80 -4.14 7.95
CA ASP A 188 20.15 -4.49 8.41
C ASP A 188 20.62 -5.79 7.75
N LEU A 189 19.76 -6.82 7.70
CA LEU A 189 20.04 -8.09 7.02
C LEU A 189 20.28 -7.89 5.52
N CYS A 190 19.42 -7.11 4.85
CA CYS A 190 19.59 -6.76 3.43
C CYS A 190 20.93 -6.05 3.18
N SER A 191 21.27 -5.08 4.03
CA SER A 191 22.49 -4.28 3.88
C SER A 191 23.75 -5.10 4.16
N GLN A 192 23.72 -5.98 5.17
CA GLN A 192 24.80 -6.91 5.46
C GLN A 192 25.00 -7.90 4.31
N ALA A 193 23.92 -8.57 3.87
CA ALA A 193 23.95 -9.52 2.77
C ALA A 193 24.46 -8.89 1.47
N TYR A 194 23.99 -7.68 1.15
CA TYR A 194 24.46 -6.94 -0.02
C TYR A 194 25.96 -6.63 0.08
N ASN A 195 26.43 -6.05 1.19
CA ASN A 195 27.85 -5.74 1.36
C ASN A 195 28.76 -6.99 1.32
N LEU A 196 28.33 -8.10 1.92
CA LEU A 196 29.07 -9.37 1.83
C LEU A 196 29.16 -9.85 0.37
N THR A 197 28.04 -9.79 -0.37
CA THR A 197 28.02 -10.15 -1.79
C THR A 197 28.98 -9.26 -2.61
N ARG A 198 29.00 -7.96 -2.32
CA ARG A 198 29.89 -6.97 -2.97
C ARG A 198 31.38 -7.25 -2.73
N LYS A 199 31.76 -7.64 -1.52
CA LYS A 199 33.16 -8.03 -1.20
C LYS A 199 33.66 -9.17 -2.10
N HIS A 200 32.75 -10.02 -2.55
CA HIS A 200 33.03 -11.14 -3.44
C HIS A 200 32.63 -10.88 -4.91
N ALA A 201 32.47 -9.62 -5.32
CA ALA A 201 32.07 -9.26 -6.68
C ALA A 201 32.97 -9.89 -7.76
N GLY A 202 34.29 -9.96 -7.53
CA GLY A 202 35.23 -10.58 -8.46
C GLY A 202 34.94 -12.07 -8.71
N LEU A 203 34.56 -12.82 -7.67
CA LEU A 203 34.16 -14.23 -7.80
C LEU A 203 32.86 -14.35 -8.61
N ILE A 204 31.84 -13.56 -8.26
CA ILE A 204 30.54 -13.56 -8.92
C ILE A 204 30.68 -13.26 -10.42
N LEU A 205 31.42 -12.20 -10.76
CA LEU A 205 31.67 -11.81 -12.14
C LEU A 205 32.51 -12.85 -12.90
N SER A 206 33.49 -13.48 -12.25
CA SER A 206 34.29 -14.55 -12.87
C SER A 206 33.43 -15.78 -13.19
N LEU A 207 32.57 -16.20 -12.26
CA LEU A 207 31.65 -17.33 -12.47
C LEU A 207 30.68 -17.06 -13.63
N LEU A 208 30.09 -15.87 -13.69
CA LEU A 208 29.22 -15.47 -14.80
C LEU A 208 30.00 -15.36 -16.12
N SER A 209 31.24 -14.84 -16.08
CA SER A 209 32.09 -14.73 -17.27
C SER A 209 32.38 -16.10 -17.91
N LEU A 210 32.68 -17.12 -17.10
CA LEU A 210 32.87 -18.49 -17.60
C LEU A 210 31.62 -19.05 -18.30
N MET A 211 30.43 -18.57 -17.92
CA MET A 211 29.15 -19.05 -18.42
C MET A 211 28.70 -18.39 -19.72
N THR A 212 29.38 -17.32 -20.17
CA THR A 212 29.12 -16.68 -21.48
C THR A 212 29.30 -17.65 -22.67
N SER A 213 30.10 -18.70 -22.49
CA SER A 213 30.33 -19.74 -23.50
C SER A 213 29.15 -20.71 -23.69
N LEU A 214 28.13 -20.68 -22.83
CA LEU A 214 26.97 -21.60 -22.88
C LEU A 214 25.95 -21.25 -23.98
N GLY A 215 26.09 -20.10 -24.64
CA GLY A 215 25.16 -19.64 -25.66
C GLY A 215 23.76 -19.35 -25.10
N LEU A 216 23.68 -18.87 -23.85
CA LEU A 216 22.44 -18.34 -23.30
C LEU A 216 22.20 -16.95 -23.93
N PRO A 217 21.01 -16.70 -24.52
CA PRO A 217 20.73 -15.44 -25.19
C PRO A 217 20.81 -14.22 -24.26
N GLU A 218 20.61 -14.42 -22.96
CA GLU A 218 20.65 -13.40 -21.91
C GLU A 218 22.06 -13.15 -21.34
N LEU A 219 23.03 -14.01 -21.68
CA LEU A 219 24.42 -13.90 -21.23
C LEU A 219 25.33 -14.13 -22.45
N ALA A 220 25.27 -13.21 -23.39
CA ALA A 220 25.91 -13.30 -24.69
C ALA A 220 27.23 -12.51 -24.78
N GLY A 221 27.45 -11.54 -23.88
CA GLY A 221 28.64 -10.71 -23.94
C GLY A 221 28.99 -9.91 -22.69
N PRO A 222 30.07 -9.12 -22.75
CA PRO A 222 30.55 -8.33 -21.62
C PRO A 222 29.57 -7.23 -21.17
N GLN A 223 28.62 -6.83 -22.02
CA GLN A 223 27.56 -5.87 -21.66
C GLN A 223 26.61 -6.44 -20.61
N ASP A 224 26.35 -7.75 -20.64
CA ASP A 224 25.45 -8.41 -19.69
C ASP A 224 26.11 -8.55 -18.30
N LEU A 225 27.43 -8.72 -18.28
CA LEU A 225 28.24 -8.69 -17.06
C LEU A 225 28.31 -7.28 -16.46
N GLN A 226 28.24 -6.24 -17.29
CA GLN A 226 28.23 -4.85 -16.82
C GLN A 226 27.03 -4.56 -15.92
N TYR A 227 25.87 -5.17 -16.19
CA TYR A 227 24.70 -5.04 -15.31
C TYR A 227 25.02 -5.49 -13.89
N VAL A 228 25.62 -6.68 -13.73
CA VAL A 228 25.93 -7.25 -12.41
C VAL A 228 27.03 -6.45 -11.73
N HIS A 229 28.02 -5.98 -12.49
CA HIS A 229 29.06 -5.09 -11.99
C HIS A 229 28.45 -3.78 -11.44
N ASP A 230 27.56 -3.15 -12.20
CA ASP A 230 26.88 -1.91 -11.82
C ASP A 230 25.94 -2.12 -10.64
N ALA A 231 25.26 -3.27 -10.57
CA ALA A 231 24.38 -3.66 -9.47
C ALA A 231 25.15 -3.95 -8.18
N LEU A 232 26.40 -4.41 -8.26
CA LEU A 232 27.27 -4.66 -7.10
C LEU A 232 28.01 -3.41 -6.64
N GLN A 233 28.20 -2.40 -7.49
CA GLN A 233 28.94 -1.18 -7.15
C GLN A 233 30.25 -1.45 -6.37
N PRO A 234 31.20 -2.23 -6.91
CA PRO A 234 32.37 -2.71 -6.14
C PRO A 234 33.23 -1.57 -5.56
N GLU A 235 33.25 -0.41 -6.23
CA GLU A 235 34.05 0.76 -5.84
C GLU A 235 33.44 1.61 -4.71
N SER A 236 32.17 1.38 -4.34
CA SER A 236 31.51 2.15 -3.28
C SER A 236 31.96 1.74 -1.87
N SER A 237 31.91 2.66 -0.91
CA SER A 237 32.11 2.28 0.49
C SER A 237 30.94 1.45 1.03
N GLU A 238 31.13 0.71 2.13
CA GLU A 238 30.06 -0.05 2.78
C GLU A 238 28.89 0.85 3.22
N ALA A 239 29.19 2.08 3.67
CA ALA A 239 28.20 3.06 4.06
C ALA A 239 27.37 3.57 2.87
N GLU A 240 28.02 3.90 1.75
CA GLU A 240 27.33 4.33 0.53
C GLU A 240 26.44 3.22 -0.05
N ALA A 241 26.94 1.98 -0.06
CA ALA A 241 26.19 0.83 -0.52
C ALA A 241 24.96 0.53 0.36
N THR A 242 25.09 0.72 1.68
CA THR A 242 23.97 0.59 2.62
C THR A 242 22.90 1.66 2.36
N VAL A 243 23.30 2.92 2.16
CA VAL A 243 22.38 4.00 1.79
C VAL A 243 21.70 3.73 0.45
N PHE A 244 22.47 3.23 -0.52
CA PHE A 244 21.95 2.87 -1.84
C PHE A 244 20.89 1.77 -1.74
N PHE A 245 21.19 0.66 -1.08
CA PHE A 245 20.27 -0.47 -0.97
C PHE A 245 19.03 -0.11 -0.15
N THR A 246 19.18 0.70 0.90
CA THR A 246 18.04 1.22 1.69
C THR A 246 17.08 2.03 0.82
N ARG A 247 17.60 2.88 -0.10
CA ARG A 247 16.77 3.62 -1.06
C ARG A 247 16.05 2.69 -2.04
N LEU A 248 16.65 1.56 -2.42
CA LEU A 248 15.99 0.55 -3.26
C LEU A 248 14.81 -0.10 -2.52
N ILE A 249 14.96 -0.40 -1.23
CA ILE A 249 13.87 -0.91 -0.37
C ILE A 249 12.72 0.13 -0.33
N GLU A 250 13.03 1.39 -0.04
CA GLU A 250 12.04 2.48 0.01
C GLU A 250 11.32 2.68 -1.33
N SER A 251 12.06 2.64 -2.44
CA SER A 251 11.51 2.77 -3.78
C SER A 251 10.59 1.59 -4.15
N SER A 252 10.93 0.37 -3.70
CA SER A 252 10.11 -0.83 -3.91
C SER A 252 8.80 -0.77 -3.13
N LEU A 253 8.83 -0.31 -1.88
CA LEU A 253 7.64 -0.10 -1.05
C LEU A 253 6.71 1.01 -1.57
N GLY A 254 7.28 2.07 -2.15
CA GLY A 254 6.54 3.20 -2.69
C GLY A 254 5.89 2.96 -4.07
N SER A 255 6.21 1.85 -4.75
CA SER A 255 5.76 1.60 -6.11
C SER A 255 4.30 1.10 -6.17
N VAL A 256 3.38 2.02 -6.47
CA VAL A 256 1.99 1.70 -6.88
C VAL A 256 1.95 0.89 -8.18
N ALA A 257 3.03 0.95 -8.99
CA ALA A 257 3.13 0.25 -10.27
C ALA A 257 3.31 -1.26 -10.12
N THR A 258 3.93 -1.76 -9.05
CA THR A 258 4.02 -3.19 -8.76
C THR A 258 2.60 -3.75 -8.52
N LYS A 259 1.78 -3.01 -7.74
CA LYS A 259 0.36 -3.29 -7.51
C LYS A 259 -0.49 -3.34 -8.80
N PHE A 260 -0.14 -2.53 -9.80
CA PHE A 260 -0.84 -2.45 -11.09
C PHE A 260 -0.39 -3.54 -12.09
N ASN A 261 0.90 -3.89 -12.13
CA ASN A 261 1.39 -5.03 -12.92
C ASN A 261 0.79 -6.36 -12.40
N PHE A 262 0.62 -6.53 -11.08
CA PHE A 262 -0.06 -7.69 -10.49
C PHE A 262 -1.53 -7.80 -10.95
N PHE A 263 -2.22 -6.67 -11.10
CA PHE A 263 -3.59 -6.62 -11.59
C PHE A 263 -3.69 -7.01 -13.07
N ILE A 264 -2.80 -6.48 -13.91
CA ILE A 264 -2.77 -6.79 -15.36
C ILE A 264 -2.41 -8.27 -15.60
N HIS A 265 -1.52 -8.86 -14.80
CA HIS A 265 -1.15 -10.27 -14.94
C HIS A 265 -2.29 -11.21 -14.49
N ASN A 266 -2.95 -10.91 -13.38
CA ASN A 266 -4.14 -11.64 -12.91
C ASN A 266 -5.31 -11.57 -13.90
N LEU A 267 -5.48 -10.42 -14.57
CA LEU A 267 -6.53 -10.20 -15.56
C LEU A 267 -6.22 -10.86 -16.92
N ALA A 268 -4.94 -10.94 -17.30
CA ALA A 268 -4.52 -11.57 -18.55
C ALA A 268 -4.69 -13.10 -18.56
N GLN A 269 -4.51 -13.76 -17.40
CA GLN A 269 -4.66 -15.22 -17.30
C GLN A 269 -6.12 -15.69 -17.18
N MET A 270 -7.03 -14.84 -16.69
CA MET A 270 -8.47 -15.11 -16.66
C MET A 270 -9.09 -15.23 -18.07
N ARG A 271 -8.41 -14.77 -19.13
CA ARG A 271 -8.87 -14.94 -20.52
C ARG A 271 -8.63 -16.34 -21.10
N PHE A 272 -7.93 -17.24 -20.39
CA PHE A 272 -7.62 -18.60 -20.88
C PHE A 272 -8.17 -19.75 -20.01
N SER A 273 -8.80 -19.49 -18.88
CA SER A 273 -9.45 -20.52 -18.07
C SER A 273 -10.97 -20.38 -18.16
N SER A 274 -11.57 -21.10 -19.10
CA SER A 274 -13.01 -21.30 -19.25
C SER A 274 -13.55 -22.19 -18.12
N LEU A 275 -14.03 -21.58 -17.04
CA LEU A 275 -14.91 -22.21 -16.05
C LEU A 275 -16.08 -21.26 -15.71
N PRO A 276 -17.28 -21.79 -15.40
CA PRO A 276 -18.54 -21.06 -15.46
C PRO A 276 -18.77 -20.16 -14.23
N PRO A 277 -19.65 -19.13 -14.35
CA PRO A 277 -19.84 -18.14 -13.30
C PRO A 277 -20.76 -18.71 -12.21
N SER A 278 -20.25 -18.86 -10.99
CA SER A 278 -21.08 -19.01 -9.80
C SER A 278 -20.78 -17.88 -8.81
N GLU A 279 -21.74 -16.95 -8.75
CA GLU A 279 -22.12 -16.12 -7.61
C GLU A 279 -21.03 -15.34 -6.84
N GLU A 280 -20.36 -14.40 -7.52
CA GLU A 280 -19.74 -13.24 -6.85
C GLU A 280 -20.68 -12.01 -6.91
N PRO A 281 -20.79 -11.22 -5.82
CA PRO A 281 -21.64 -10.02 -5.83
C PRO A 281 -21.07 -8.92 -6.73
N LEU A 282 -21.86 -8.52 -7.73
CA LEU A 282 -21.52 -7.49 -8.72
C LEU A 282 -21.27 -6.08 -8.13
N LEU A 283 -21.80 -5.77 -6.94
CA LEU A 283 -21.66 -4.47 -6.25
C LEU A 283 -21.29 -4.70 -4.78
N SER A 284 -20.38 -3.90 -4.23
CA SER A 284 -19.80 -4.11 -2.89
C SER A 284 -20.82 -4.09 -1.75
N PHE A 285 -21.97 -3.48 -1.99
CA PHE A 285 -23.06 -3.31 -1.03
C PHE A 285 -24.25 -4.25 -1.24
N SER A 286 -24.27 -5.06 -2.31
CA SER A 286 -25.36 -6.02 -2.58
C SER A 286 -24.84 -7.45 -2.68
N PRO A 287 -25.20 -8.35 -1.74
CA PRO A 287 -24.75 -9.73 -1.75
C PRO A 287 -25.44 -10.61 -2.82
N LYS A 288 -26.49 -10.10 -3.50
CA LYS A 288 -27.25 -10.81 -4.54
C LYS A 288 -27.27 -10.02 -5.84
N ILE A 289 -27.26 -10.73 -6.96
CA ILE A 289 -27.42 -10.17 -8.31
C ILE A 289 -28.91 -10.13 -8.64
N HIS A 290 -29.40 -8.97 -9.07
CA HIS A 290 -30.76 -8.79 -9.53
C HIS A 290 -30.77 -8.54 -11.04
N THR A 291 -31.70 -9.17 -11.74
CA THR A 291 -31.79 -9.15 -13.21
C THR A 291 -33.13 -8.60 -13.68
N LEU A 292 -33.19 -8.18 -14.94
CA LEU A 292 -34.43 -7.74 -15.61
C LEU A 292 -35.60 -8.73 -15.44
N LYS A 293 -35.32 -10.04 -15.44
CA LYS A 293 -36.33 -11.11 -15.34
C LYS A 293 -37.00 -11.19 -13.97
N GLN A 294 -36.29 -10.80 -12.91
CA GLN A 294 -36.80 -10.85 -11.52
C GLN A 294 -37.51 -9.56 -11.14
N ASP A 295 -36.97 -8.42 -11.60
CA ASP A 295 -37.35 -7.11 -11.10
C ASP A 295 -38.32 -6.34 -12.02
N GLY A 296 -38.46 -6.76 -13.29
CA GLY A 296 -39.25 -6.06 -14.31
C GLY A 296 -38.54 -4.80 -14.84
N ARG A 297 -38.85 -4.37 -16.07
CA ARG A 297 -38.13 -3.28 -16.75
C ARG A 297 -38.26 -1.96 -15.98
N ILE A 298 -37.14 -1.31 -15.69
CA ILE A 298 -37.13 0.04 -15.13
C ILE A 298 -37.61 1.02 -16.21
N ARG A 299 -38.73 1.69 -15.95
CA ARG A 299 -39.32 2.71 -16.83
C ARG A 299 -38.63 4.06 -16.65
N ASP A 300 -38.39 4.47 -15.41
CA ASP A 300 -37.72 5.73 -15.07
C ASP A 300 -37.20 5.69 -13.63
N ALA A 301 -36.11 6.41 -13.36
CA ALA A 301 -35.63 6.63 -12.00
C ALA A 301 -35.13 8.07 -11.81
N SER A 302 -35.42 8.65 -10.66
CA SER A 302 -35.02 10.01 -10.31
C SER A 302 -34.60 10.12 -8.85
N VAL A 303 -33.62 10.97 -8.56
CA VAL A 303 -33.18 11.23 -7.19
C VAL A 303 -34.18 12.18 -6.53
N TYR A 304 -35.09 11.62 -5.74
CA TYR A 304 -36.22 12.32 -5.13
C TYR A 304 -35.78 13.29 -4.03
N THR A 305 -34.96 12.83 -3.08
CA THR A 305 -34.43 13.64 -1.98
C THR A 305 -33.08 13.13 -1.50
N PHE A 306 -32.44 13.83 -0.58
CA PHE A 306 -31.30 13.33 0.17
C PHE A 306 -31.62 13.37 1.66
N GLN A 307 -31.24 12.33 2.38
CA GLN A 307 -31.44 12.19 3.81
C GLN A 307 -30.09 12.21 4.51
N LYS A 308 -30.08 12.78 5.70
CA LYS A 308 -28.92 12.73 6.60
C LYS A 308 -29.09 11.48 7.46
N ARG A 309 -28.23 10.48 7.26
CA ARG A 309 -28.20 9.24 8.05
C ARG A 309 -26.96 9.20 8.94
N TYR A 310 -27.03 8.38 9.98
CA TYR A 310 -25.96 8.20 10.97
C TYR A 310 -25.78 6.69 11.21
N SER A 311 -24.72 6.11 10.67
CA SER A 311 -24.16 4.81 11.11
C SER A 311 -22.90 4.48 10.30
N PRO A 312 -21.68 4.39 10.87
CA PRO A 312 -21.22 4.81 12.21
C PRO A 312 -20.79 6.30 12.29
N GLU A 313 -20.82 7.05 11.18
CA GLU A 313 -20.55 8.50 11.11
C GLU A 313 -21.67 9.23 10.33
N LYS A 314 -21.71 10.58 10.35
CA LYS A 314 -22.71 11.37 9.61
C LYS A 314 -22.45 11.25 8.10
N HIS A 315 -23.37 10.64 7.36
CA HIS A 315 -23.34 10.57 5.90
C HIS A 315 -24.66 11.01 5.27
N TYR A 316 -24.61 11.40 4.00
CA TYR A 316 -25.80 11.71 3.21
C TYR A 316 -26.12 10.55 2.28
N THR A 317 -27.35 10.06 2.35
CA THR A 317 -27.89 9.11 1.37
C THR A 317 -28.84 9.85 0.44
N TYR A 318 -28.90 9.40 -0.80
CA TYR A 318 -29.77 9.91 -1.85
C TYR A 318 -30.89 8.89 -2.05
N VAL A 319 -32.12 9.34 -1.86
CA VAL A 319 -33.31 8.52 -2.05
C VAL A 319 -33.70 8.60 -3.52
N VAL A 320 -33.58 7.48 -4.21
CA VAL A 320 -33.94 7.33 -5.62
C VAL A 320 -35.32 6.72 -5.73
N LYS A 321 -36.22 7.40 -6.44
CA LYS A 321 -37.54 6.92 -6.79
C LYS A 321 -37.46 6.18 -8.12
N VAL A 322 -37.83 4.90 -8.14
CA VAL A 322 -37.75 3.98 -9.29
C VAL A 322 -39.16 3.56 -9.69
N HIS A 323 -39.51 3.72 -10.97
CA HIS A 323 -40.74 3.22 -11.56
C HIS A 323 -40.43 2.03 -12.47
N ARG A 324 -41.17 0.94 -12.33
CA ARG A 324 -41.02 -0.27 -13.14
C ARG A 324 -42.28 -0.53 -13.96
N GLU A 325 -42.13 -1.15 -15.12
CA GLU A 325 -43.27 -1.55 -15.95
C GLU A 325 -44.14 -2.58 -15.21
N GLY A 326 -45.45 -2.35 -15.15
CA GLY A 326 -46.41 -3.25 -14.48
C GLY A 326 -46.63 -3.01 -12.98
N GLN A 327 -45.92 -2.07 -12.36
CA GLN A 327 -46.15 -1.64 -10.97
C GLN A 327 -46.78 -0.25 -10.91
N SER A 328 -47.93 -0.13 -10.23
CA SER A 328 -48.64 1.15 -10.08
C SER A 328 -47.98 2.10 -9.07
N GLU A 329 -47.20 1.56 -8.13
CA GLU A 329 -46.51 2.31 -7.09
C GLU A 329 -45.00 2.41 -7.35
N ALA A 330 -44.40 3.54 -6.96
CA ALA A 330 -42.98 3.78 -7.12
C ALA A 330 -42.19 3.21 -5.95
N GLN A 331 -41.06 2.57 -6.24
CA GLN A 331 -40.14 2.06 -5.23
C GLN A 331 -39.12 3.12 -4.84
N PHE A 332 -38.69 3.13 -3.58
CA PHE A 332 -37.67 4.05 -3.09
C PHE A 332 -36.44 3.27 -2.64
N VAL A 333 -35.27 3.65 -3.14
CA VAL A 333 -33.99 3.04 -2.76
C VAL A 333 -33.02 4.11 -2.25
N SER A 334 -32.34 3.83 -1.14
CA SER A 334 -31.35 4.76 -0.57
C SER A 334 -29.93 4.39 -0.99
N ARG A 335 -29.16 5.33 -1.57
CA ARG A 335 -27.77 5.10 -2.00
C ARG A 335 -26.81 6.21 -1.58
N THR A 336 -25.55 5.89 -1.31
CA THR A 336 -24.49 6.86 -1.02
C THR A 336 -23.83 7.38 -2.30
N PHE A 337 -23.14 8.52 -2.22
CA PHE A 337 -22.38 9.05 -3.38
C PHE A 337 -21.30 8.06 -3.85
N ASP A 338 -20.66 7.35 -2.92
CA ASP A 338 -19.60 6.39 -3.23
C ASP A 338 -20.17 5.14 -3.95
N GLU A 339 -21.39 4.71 -3.62
CA GLU A 339 -22.08 3.64 -4.34
C GLU A 339 -22.44 4.04 -5.77
N PHE A 340 -22.87 5.29 -6.00
CA PHE A 340 -23.08 5.83 -7.34
C PHE A 340 -21.78 5.87 -8.15
N GLN A 341 -20.66 6.18 -7.49
CA GLN A 341 -19.35 6.18 -8.11
C GLN A 341 -18.89 4.76 -8.45
N GLU A 342 -19.13 3.79 -7.56
CA GLU A 342 -18.84 2.37 -7.81
C GLU A 342 -19.60 1.85 -9.04
N LEU A 343 -20.89 2.16 -9.15
CA LEU A 343 -21.70 1.82 -10.32
C LEU A 343 -21.08 2.42 -11.60
N HIS A 344 -20.72 3.70 -11.57
CA HIS A 344 -20.15 4.36 -12.74
C HIS A 344 -18.80 3.76 -13.17
N SER A 345 -17.92 3.45 -12.21
CA SER A 345 -16.64 2.80 -12.49
C SER A 345 -16.83 1.43 -13.14
N LYS A 346 -17.71 0.58 -12.58
CA LYS A 346 -17.99 -0.75 -13.12
C LYS A 346 -18.67 -0.73 -14.49
N LEU A 347 -19.57 0.22 -14.73
CA LEU A 347 -20.17 0.40 -16.05
C LEU A 347 -19.13 0.89 -17.08
N SER A 348 -18.19 1.75 -16.67
CA SER A 348 -17.11 2.24 -17.55
C SER A 348 -16.14 1.13 -17.93
N GLU A 349 -15.95 0.14 -17.05
CA GLU A 349 -15.15 -1.06 -17.31
C GLU A 349 -15.85 -2.06 -18.23
N LEU A 350 -17.16 -2.26 -18.06
CA LEU A 350 -17.94 -3.20 -18.89
C LEU A 350 -18.26 -2.64 -20.27
N PHE A 351 -18.39 -1.32 -20.42
CA PHE A 351 -18.75 -0.67 -21.67
C PHE A 351 -17.74 0.41 -22.08
N PRO A 352 -16.45 0.06 -22.27
CA PRO A 352 -15.37 1.04 -22.53
C PRO A 352 -15.52 1.75 -23.88
N LEU A 353 -16.30 1.17 -24.81
CA LEU A 353 -16.57 1.74 -26.12
C LEU A 353 -17.81 2.64 -26.14
N TRP A 354 -18.67 2.60 -25.11
CA TRP A 354 -19.92 3.36 -25.05
C TRP A 354 -19.75 4.70 -24.33
N LYS A 355 -20.37 5.75 -24.89
CA LYS A 355 -20.39 7.09 -24.30
C LYS A 355 -21.32 7.11 -23.09
N LEU A 356 -20.80 6.70 -21.93
CA LEU A 356 -21.51 6.83 -20.65
C LEU A 356 -21.68 8.31 -20.27
N PRO A 357 -22.74 8.66 -19.52
CA PRO A 357 -22.91 10.02 -19.02
C PRO A 357 -21.78 10.40 -18.07
N GLY A 358 -21.34 11.66 -18.14
CA GLY A 358 -20.29 12.17 -17.26
C GLY A 358 -20.70 12.10 -15.79
N PHE A 359 -19.78 11.65 -14.93
CA PHE A 359 -20.00 11.51 -13.50
C PHE A 359 -19.46 12.73 -12.72
N PRO A 360 -20.11 13.15 -11.61
CA PRO A 360 -19.68 14.32 -10.84
C PRO A 360 -18.31 14.13 -10.20
N SER A 361 -17.47 15.17 -10.18
CA SER A 361 -16.11 15.09 -9.64
C SER A 361 -16.09 15.00 -8.11
N ARG A 362 -15.09 14.28 -7.57
CA ARG A 362 -14.88 14.14 -6.12
C ARG A 362 -14.40 15.46 -5.45
N LEU A 363 -13.78 16.33 -6.23
CA LEU A 363 -13.19 17.61 -5.79
C LEU A 363 -14.24 18.72 -5.76
N VAL A 364 -14.72 19.06 -4.57
CA VAL A 364 -15.47 20.30 -4.35
C VAL A 364 -14.48 21.40 -3.96
N LEU A 365 -14.19 22.31 -4.88
CA LEU A 365 -13.43 23.52 -4.60
C LEU A 365 -14.32 24.53 -3.87
N GLY A 366 -13.89 24.94 -2.67
CA GLY A 366 -14.51 26.02 -1.90
C GLY A 366 -15.09 25.58 -0.55
N ARG A 367 -15.18 26.55 0.38
CA ARG A 367 -15.85 26.39 1.68
C ARG A 367 -17.37 26.42 1.47
N THR A 368 -17.96 25.32 1.02
CA THR A 368 -19.42 25.17 0.97
C THR A 368 -19.90 24.21 2.05
N HIS A 369 -21.01 24.56 2.69
CA HIS A 369 -21.58 23.80 3.79
C HIS A 369 -21.95 22.39 3.31
N ILE A 370 -21.72 21.33 4.10
CA ILE A 370 -21.89 19.93 3.66
C ILE A 370 -23.33 19.64 3.17
N LYS A 371 -24.32 20.36 3.70
CA LYS A 371 -25.71 20.30 3.23
C LYS A 371 -25.87 20.85 1.81
N ASP A 372 -25.13 21.90 1.46
CA ASP A 372 -25.15 22.53 0.14
C ASP A 372 -24.45 21.65 -0.90
N VAL A 373 -23.38 20.97 -0.48
CA VAL A 373 -22.72 19.93 -1.29
C VAL A 373 -23.66 18.76 -1.55
N ALA A 374 -24.41 18.30 -0.53
CA ALA A 374 -25.40 17.25 -0.70
C ALA A 374 -26.55 17.69 -1.63
N ALA A 375 -27.04 18.94 -1.49
CA ALA A 375 -28.06 19.50 -2.36
C ALA A 375 -27.60 19.64 -3.81
N ARG A 376 -26.37 20.11 -4.04
CA ARG A 376 -25.76 20.19 -5.37
C ARG A 376 -25.59 18.80 -6.00
N ARG A 377 -25.03 17.85 -5.25
CA ARG A 377 -24.87 16.47 -5.68
C ARG A 377 -26.20 15.79 -5.98
N LYS A 378 -27.30 16.13 -5.30
CA LYS A 378 -28.64 15.63 -5.64
C LYS A 378 -29.00 15.96 -7.09
N VAL A 379 -28.79 17.22 -7.51
CA VAL A 379 -29.08 17.67 -8.88
C VAL A 379 -28.17 16.95 -9.88
N GLU A 380 -26.88 16.85 -9.56
CA GLU A 380 -25.88 16.19 -10.42
C GLU A 380 -26.16 14.69 -10.58
N LEU A 381 -26.46 13.99 -9.48
CA LEU A 381 -26.82 12.56 -9.48
C LEU A 381 -28.17 12.30 -10.16
N ASN A 382 -29.14 13.22 -10.03
CA ASN A 382 -30.40 13.12 -10.75
C ASN A 382 -30.19 13.18 -12.27
N ASN A 383 -29.36 14.13 -12.73
CA ASN A 383 -29.01 14.25 -14.14
C ASN A 383 -28.24 13.02 -14.64
N TYR A 384 -27.29 12.52 -13.84
CA TYR A 384 -26.58 11.28 -14.15
C TYR A 384 -27.53 10.09 -14.29
N THR A 385 -28.44 9.89 -13.32
CA THR A 385 -29.42 8.78 -13.32
C THR A 385 -30.36 8.85 -14.53
N HIS A 386 -30.87 10.04 -14.83
CA HIS A 386 -31.76 10.28 -15.96
C HIS A 386 -31.08 10.01 -17.31
N ASN A 387 -29.80 10.38 -17.45
CA ASN A 387 -29.02 10.14 -18.66
C ASN A 387 -28.56 8.69 -18.78
N LEU A 388 -28.26 8.02 -17.66
CA LEU A 388 -27.89 6.61 -17.63
C LEU A 388 -29.04 5.74 -18.13
N LEU A 389 -30.27 6.00 -17.67
CA LEU A 389 -31.46 5.25 -18.09
C LEU A 389 -31.97 5.59 -19.50
N ARG A 390 -31.40 6.62 -20.14
CA ARG A 390 -31.64 7.00 -21.55
C ARG A 390 -30.45 6.67 -22.47
N SER A 391 -29.44 5.98 -21.94
CA SER A 391 -28.31 5.49 -22.73
C SER A 391 -28.68 4.22 -23.51
N SER A 392 -27.70 3.46 -23.99
CA SER A 392 -27.96 2.24 -24.76
C SER A 392 -28.81 1.23 -23.99
N THR A 393 -29.65 0.48 -24.72
CA THR A 393 -30.41 -0.65 -24.17
C THR A 393 -29.50 -1.67 -23.49
N ASP A 394 -28.27 -1.87 -23.97
CA ASP A 394 -27.32 -2.82 -23.38
C ASP A 394 -26.79 -2.37 -22.01
N VAL A 395 -26.67 -1.05 -21.80
CA VAL A 395 -26.23 -0.47 -20.52
C VAL A 395 -27.39 -0.48 -19.51
N THR A 396 -28.57 -0.10 -19.96
CA THR A 396 -29.77 -0.01 -19.11
C THR A 396 -30.34 -1.36 -18.71
N GLN A 397 -30.05 -2.42 -19.47
CA GLN A 397 -30.50 -3.79 -19.21
C GLN A 397 -29.46 -4.66 -18.48
N CYS A 398 -28.30 -4.10 -18.15
CA CYS A 398 -27.22 -4.82 -17.47
C CYS A 398 -27.56 -5.10 -15.99
N ASP A 399 -27.15 -6.28 -15.51
CA ASP A 399 -27.40 -6.76 -14.14
C ASP A 399 -26.86 -5.82 -13.05
N LEU A 400 -25.81 -5.03 -13.34
CA LEU A 400 -25.33 -3.98 -12.43
C LEU A 400 -26.37 -2.89 -12.16
N VAL A 401 -27.09 -2.47 -13.20
CA VAL A 401 -28.11 -1.42 -13.10
C VAL A 401 -29.30 -1.94 -12.31
N TYR A 402 -29.73 -3.18 -12.56
CA TYR A 402 -30.82 -3.81 -11.82
C TYR A 402 -30.45 -4.06 -10.36
N THR A 403 -29.24 -4.54 -10.09
CA THR A 403 -28.73 -4.73 -8.73
C THR A 403 -28.63 -3.40 -7.97
N PHE A 404 -28.21 -2.32 -8.65
CA PHE A 404 -28.12 -0.99 -8.02
C PHE A 404 -29.49 -0.42 -7.64
N PHE A 405 -30.53 -0.61 -8.47
CA PHE A 405 -31.89 -0.10 -8.24
C PHE A 405 -32.82 -1.09 -7.51
N HIS A 406 -32.29 -2.18 -6.96
CA HIS A 406 -33.07 -3.11 -6.12
C HIS A 406 -33.16 -2.62 -4.66
N PRO A 407 -34.33 -2.68 -4.00
CA PRO A 407 -34.45 -2.37 -2.57
C PRO A 407 -33.61 -3.33 -1.71
N ILE A 408 -32.83 -2.81 -0.76
CA ILE A 408 -32.06 -3.62 0.21
C ILE A 408 -32.70 -3.38 1.59
N GLY A 409 -32.87 -4.44 2.40
CA GLY A 409 -33.67 -4.46 3.65
C GLY A 409 -33.24 -3.54 4.80
N GLN A 410 -32.52 -2.44 4.55
CA GLN A 410 -32.25 -1.37 5.52
C GLN A 410 -33.32 -0.25 5.54
N ASP A 411 -34.42 -0.40 4.80
CA ASP A 411 -35.40 0.67 4.57
C ASP A 411 -36.75 0.51 5.31
N ASP A 412 -36.79 -0.24 6.43
CA ASP A 412 -38.03 -0.50 7.20
C ASP A 412 -38.11 0.13 8.61
N LYS A 413 -37.32 1.16 8.93
CA LYS A 413 -37.53 1.91 10.19
C LYS A 413 -37.67 3.42 10.04
N ALA A 414 -38.93 3.82 10.24
CA ALA A 414 -39.42 5.01 10.92
C ALA A 414 -39.66 6.28 10.08
N GLU A 415 -40.88 6.35 9.54
CA GLU A 415 -41.70 7.55 9.63
C GLU A 415 -42.06 7.84 11.11
N GLY A 416 -42.03 9.12 11.54
CA GLY A 416 -42.64 9.57 12.81
C GLY A 416 -41.92 10.70 13.59
N SER A 417 -42.28 11.95 13.26
CA SER A 417 -42.47 13.17 14.09
C SER A 417 -41.42 13.72 15.10
N PRO A 418 -41.34 15.06 15.31
CA PRO A 418 -40.28 15.73 16.08
C PRO A 418 -40.71 16.27 17.46
N ALA A 419 -39.84 16.26 18.49
CA ALA A 419 -39.87 17.17 19.67
C ALA A 419 -38.57 17.03 20.53
N PRO A 420 -38.31 17.85 21.58
CA PRO A 420 -37.30 18.91 21.59
C PRO A 420 -36.10 18.62 22.51
N GLY A 421 -35.01 19.39 22.35
CA GLY A 421 -33.77 19.23 23.12
C GLY A 421 -33.89 19.60 24.61
N PRO A 422 -32.90 19.21 25.42
CA PRO A 422 -32.45 20.11 26.48
C PRO A 422 -30.93 20.08 26.73
N GLY A 423 -30.43 21.22 27.23
CA GLY A 423 -29.53 21.22 28.38
C GLY A 423 -28.04 21.42 28.10
N SER A 424 -27.62 22.68 28.02
CA SER A 424 -26.31 23.11 28.52
C SER A 424 -26.15 22.65 29.98
N ARG A 425 -25.08 21.92 30.27
CA ARG A 425 -24.55 21.76 31.62
C ARG A 425 -23.08 22.13 31.61
N GLU A 426 -22.80 23.25 32.26
CA GLU A 426 -21.49 23.61 32.80
C GLU A 426 -21.08 22.50 33.78
N GLY A 427 -19.83 22.04 33.63
CA GLY A 427 -19.13 21.19 34.57
C GLY A 427 -17.73 21.78 34.73
N GLU A 428 -17.46 22.29 35.91
CA GLU A 428 -16.21 22.92 36.33
C GLU A 428 -15.04 21.92 36.34
N GLY A 429 -13.84 22.48 36.25
CA GLY A 429 -12.61 21.79 35.85
C GLY A 429 -11.96 20.90 36.89
N GLU A 430 -11.12 19.99 36.37
CA GLU A 430 -10.06 19.32 37.11
C GLU A 430 -8.94 18.88 36.15
N GLY A 431 -7.70 19.37 36.38
CA GLY A 431 -6.45 18.67 36.08
C GLY A 431 -5.93 18.59 34.63
N VAL A 432 -5.06 19.56 34.27
CA VAL A 432 -4.29 19.67 33.02
C VAL A 432 -3.34 18.46 32.81
N GLY A 433 -3.52 17.73 31.70
CA GLY A 433 -2.54 16.77 31.20
C GLY A 433 -1.57 17.45 30.21
N GLU A 434 -0.31 17.65 30.60
CA GLU A 434 0.73 18.29 29.77
C GLU A 434 1.17 17.40 28.60
N GLY A 435 0.72 17.70 27.38
CA GLY A 435 1.25 17.07 26.16
C GLY A 435 2.71 17.44 25.90
N ALA A 436 3.45 16.59 25.18
CA ALA A 436 4.84 16.86 24.78
C ALA A 436 5.13 16.41 23.35
N VAL A 437 5.95 17.16 22.62
CA VAL A 437 6.39 16.86 21.24
C VAL A 437 7.89 16.60 21.19
N LYS A 438 8.30 15.55 20.48
CA LYS A 438 9.69 15.23 20.17
C LYS A 438 10.04 15.78 18.79
N LEU A 439 11.08 16.61 18.74
CA LEU A 439 11.58 17.22 17.51
C LEU A 439 13.04 16.82 17.29
N SER A 440 13.40 16.62 16.02
CA SER A 440 14.79 16.73 15.57
C SER A 440 14.96 18.03 14.78
N VAL A 441 16.00 18.79 15.14
CA VAL A 441 16.39 20.04 14.48
C VAL A 441 17.79 19.87 13.96
N SER A 442 17.97 20.01 12.64
CA SER A 442 19.29 19.98 12.00
C SER A 442 19.38 21.03 10.90
N TYR A 443 20.60 21.46 10.62
CA TYR A 443 20.87 22.46 9.58
C TYR A 443 22.06 22.02 8.73
N ARG A 444 21.83 21.88 7.42
CA ARG A 444 22.85 21.52 6.43
C ARG A 444 22.55 22.20 5.10
N ASN A 445 23.57 22.52 4.33
CA ASN A 445 23.45 23.10 2.97
C ASN A 445 22.46 24.29 2.91
N SER A 446 22.61 25.25 3.83
CA SER A 446 21.76 26.45 3.90
C SER A 446 20.25 26.17 4.04
N THR A 447 19.92 25.02 4.64
CA THR A 447 18.57 24.52 4.82
C THR A 447 18.37 24.02 6.25
N LEU A 448 17.33 24.51 6.90
CA LEU A 448 16.89 24.05 8.22
C LEU A 448 15.86 22.93 8.04
N PHE A 449 16.09 21.82 8.74
CA PHE A 449 15.23 20.65 8.76
C PHE A 449 14.65 20.51 10.16
N ILE A 450 13.32 20.55 10.25
CA ILE A 450 12.56 20.30 11.48
C ILE A 450 11.79 19.00 11.29
N MET A 451 12.25 17.92 11.90
CA MET A 451 11.52 16.66 11.90
C MET A 451 10.59 16.60 13.11
N VAL A 452 9.29 16.58 12.84
CA VAL A 452 8.27 16.33 13.84
C VAL A 452 8.18 14.81 14.01
N MET A 453 8.67 14.28 15.12
CA MET A 453 8.75 12.83 15.34
C MET A 453 7.46 12.31 15.97
N HIS A 454 7.27 12.61 17.26
CA HIS A 454 6.17 12.07 18.06
C HIS A 454 5.55 13.17 18.92
N ILE A 455 4.27 13.03 19.22
CA ILE A 455 3.62 13.77 20.31
C ILE A 455 3.01 12.74 21.25
N LYS A 456 3.02 13.03 22.54
CA LYS A 456 2.36 12.23 23.56
C LYS A 456 1.49 13.09 24.47
N GLY A 457 0.46 12.49 25.03
CA GLY A 457 -0.37 13.12 26.07
C GLY A 457 -1.23 14.27 25.56
N LEU A 458 -1.69 14.25 24.31
CA LEU A 458 -2.65 15.25 23.84
C LEU A 458 -3.99 15.05 24.52
N VAL A 459 -4.55 16.14 25.06
CA VAL A 459 -5.88 16.19 25.65
C VAL A 459 -6.77 17.01 24.74
N SER A 460 -7.99 16.51 24.50
CA SER A 460 -9.04 17.26 23.80
C SER A 460 -10.13 17.62 24.80
N ASP A 461 -10.73 18.79 24.65
CA ASP A 461 -11.72 19.36 25.59
C ASP A 461 -12.98 18.49 25.73
N ASP A 462 -13.29 17.66 24.73
CA ASP A 462 -14.46 16.77 24.70
C ASP A 462 -14.16 15.33 25.13
N GLY A 463 -12.91 15.03 25.52
CA GLY A 463 -12.46 13.68 25.85
C GLY A 463 -12.42 12.72 24.65
N ALA A 464 -12.71 13.17 23.43
CA ALA A 464 -12.57 12.35 22.24
C ALA A 464 -11.08 12.17 21.86
N GLU A 465 -10.80 11.20 21.00
CA GLU A 465 -9.47 11.07 20.42
C GLU A 465 -9.30 12.09 19.28
N PRO A 466 -8.38 13.06 19.41
CA PRO A 466 -8.25 14.13 18.42
C PRO A 466 -7.67 13.61 17.10
N ASN A 467 -7.76 14.43 16.05
CA ASN A 467 -7.08 14.22 14.77
C ASN A 467 -5.87 15.16 14.62
N PRO A 468 -4.79 14.96 15.39
CA PRO A 468 -3.73 15.96 15.51
C PRO A 468 -2.92 16.13 14.21
N TYR A 469 -2.57 17.37 13.93
CA TYR A 469 -1.52 17.76 12.98
C TYR A 469 -0.69 18.89 13.56
N VAL A 470 0.55 19.00 13.11
CA VAL A 470 1.48 20.04 13.53
C VAL A 470 1.59 21.11 12.46
N LYS A 471 1.64 22.36 12.89
CA LYS A 471 1.80 23.53 12.04
C LYS A 471 2.97 24.37 12.59
N THR A 472 3.88 24.77 11.72
CA THR A 472 5.07 25.53 12.12
C THR A 472 5.26 26.81 11.30
N TYR A 473 5.88 27.80 11.93
CA TYR A 473 6.27 29.08 11.36
C TYR A 473 7.67 29.48 11.82
N LEU A 474 8.42 30.18 10.97
CA LEU A 474 9.68 30.84 11.36
C LEU A 474 9.45 32.34 11.51
N LEU A 475 9.30 32.80 12.75
CA LEU A 475 9.05 34.20 13.07
C LEU A 475 10.38 34.97 13.23
N PRO A 476 10.44 36.26 12.82
CA PRO A 476 9.38 37.00 12.13
C PRO A 476 9.20 36.54 10.67
N ASP A 477 7.95 36.33 10.23
CA ASP A 477 7.61 35.90 8.87
C ASP A 477 6.93 37.04 8.07
N PRO A 478 7.68 38.07 7.65
CA PRO A 478 7.10 39.24 6.97
C PRO A 478 6.45 38.88 5.61
N GLN A 479 6.93 37.81 4.96
CA GLN A 479 6.44 37.35 3.67
C GLN A 479 5.31 36.30 3.78
N LYS A 480 4.96 35.87 5.00
CA LYS A 480 3.92 34.86 5.30
C LYS A 480 4.10 33.53 4.54
N ASN A 481 5.33 33.15 4.23
CA ASN A 481 5.66 31.97 3.42
C ASN A 481 6.36 30.84 4.20
N SER A 482 6.60 31.05 5.50
CA SER A 482 7.26 30.07 6.37
C SER A 482 6.31 28.98 6.90
N LYS A 483 5.02 29.06 6.59
CA LYS A 483 4.05 28.06 7.05
C LYS A 483 4.41 26.67 6.51
N ARG A 484 4.59 25.72 7.41
CA ARG A 484 4.66 24.28 7.09
C ARG A 484 3.67 23.53 7.98
N LYS A 485 3.24 22.35 7.53
CA LYS A 485 2.34 21.49 8.29
C LYS A 485 2.61 20.02 8.00
N THR A 486 2.32 19.16 8.97
CA THR A 486 2.32 17.72 8.79
C THR A 486 0.99 17.25 8.19
N LYS A 487 0.92 15.97 7.82
CA LYS A 487 -0.36 15.28 7.60
C LYS A 487 -1.13 15.18 8.91
N ILE A 488 -2.43 14.93 8.76
CA ILE A 488 -3.34 14.73 9.88
C ILE A 488 -3.25 13.27 10.31
N SER A 489 -2.89 13.05 11.57
CA SER A 489 -3.03 11.75 12.21
C SER A 489 -4.46 11.61 12.73
N ARG A 490 -5.10 10.46 12.54
CA ARG A 490 -6.52 10.26 12.89
C ARG A 490 -6.69 9.60 14.25
N LYS A 491 -7.69 10.05 15.02
CA LYS A 491 -8.16 9.45 16.29
C LYS A 491 -7.00 8.98 17.17
N THR A 492 -6.15 9.90 17.62
CA THR A 492 -5.04 9.55 18.51
C THR A 492 -4.58 10.70 19.38
N ARG A 493 -4.29 10.40 20.65
CA ARG A 493 -3.65 11.33 21.60
C ARG A 493 -2.12 11.28 21.57
N ASN A 494 -1.55 10.32 20.85
CA ASN A 494 -0.11 10.07 20.78
C ASN A 494 0.37 9.91 19.32
N PRO A 495 0.22 10.93 18.46
CA PRO A 495 0.54 10.81 17.04
C PRO A 495 2.06 10.65 16.80
N THR A 496 2.39 9.84 15.81
CA THR A 496 3.73 9.75 15.24
C THR A 496 3.68 10.26 13.81
N PHE A 497 4.40 11.35 13.54
CA PHE A 497 4.44 11.96 12.21
C PHE A 497 5.67 11.48 11.44
N ASN A 498 6.86 11.54 12.04
CA ASN A 498 8.15 11.36 11.35
C ASN A 498 8.22 12.16 10.03
N GLU A 499 7.63 13.36 10.05
CA GLU A 499 7.54 14.23 8.88
C GLU A 499 8.59 15.33 8.98
N MET A 500 9.34 15.50 7.89
CA MET A 500 10.39 16.51 7.79
C MET A 500 9.82 17.80 7.18
N LEU A 501 9.83 18.88 7.96
CA LEU A 501 9.47 20.23 7.52
C LEU A 501 10.74 20.97 7.12
N VAL A 502 10.80 21.41 5.86
CA VAL A 502 12.01 21.97 5.24
C VAL A 502 11.90 23.48 5.04
N TYR A 503 12.94 24.18 5.46
CA TYR A 503 13.11 25.62 5.38
C TYR A 503 14.43 25.97 4.68
N SER A 504 14.36 26.18 3.36
CA SER A 504 15.50 26.53 2.52
C SER A 504 15.74 28.04 2.46
N GLY A 505 17.00 28.46 2.32
CA GLY A 505 17.35 29.85 2.00
C GLY A 505 17.53 30.77 3.21
N TYR A 506 17.73 30.20 4.40
CA TYR A 506 18.08 30.96 5.61
C TYR A 506 19.53 30.66 5.98
N SER A 507 20.35 31.71 6.18
CA SER A 507 21.71 31.54 6.72
C SER A 507 21.66 31.24 8.22
N ARG A 508 22.77 30.76 8.80
CA ARG A 508 22.85 30.48 10.25
C ARG A 508 22.63 31.75 11.08
N GLU A 509 23.16 32.87 10.62
CA GLU A 509 23.01 34.18 11.23
C GLU A 509 21.55 34.62 11.19
N ALA A 510 20.87 34.43 10.04
CA ALA A 510 19.46 34.75 9.90
C ALA A 510 18.55 33.86 10.77
N LEU A 511 18.90 32.57 10.94
CA LEU A 511 18.19 31.66 11.84
C LEU A 511 18.41 32.02 13.32
N SER A 512 19.58 32.53 13.70
CA SER A 512 19.85 32.94 15.08
C SER A 512 18.94 34.06 15.60
N GLN A 513 18.32 34.82 14.70
CA GLN A 513 17.38 35.90 15.00
C GLN A 513 15.91 35.47 14.84
N ARG A 514 15.64 34.17 14.66
CA ARG A 514 14.30 33.63 14.41
C ARG A 514 13.84 32.68 15.49
N GLU A 515 12.53 32.57 15.60
CA GLU A 515 11.84 31.66 16.48
C GLU A 515 11.00 30.68 15.67
N LEU A 516 11.09 29.40 16.01
CA LEU A 516 10.21 28.37 15.48
C LEU A 516 8.96 28.32 16.36
N GLN A 517 7.85 28.84 15.83
CA GLN A 517 6.54 28.66 16.45
C GLN A 517 5.92 27.36 15.95
N LEU A 518 5.54 26.48 16.87
CA LEU A 518 4.88 25.20 16.60
C LEU A 518 3.52 25.17 17.29
N SER A 519 2.49 24.77 16.56
CA SER A 519 1.14 24.56 17.08
C SER A 519 0.63 23.18 16.68
N VAL A 520 0.03 22.47 17.62
CA VAL A 520 -0.63 21.19 17.42
C VAL A 520 -2.13 21.44 17.43
N LEU A 521 -2.84 21.02 16.39
CA LEU A 521 -4.28 21.23 16.27
C LEU A 521 -4.98 19.91 15.94
N SER A 522 -6.19 19.69 16.45
CA SER A 522 -7.08 18.64 15.93
C SER A 522 -7.74 19.12 14.66
N ALA A 523 -7.68 18.32 13.59
CA ALA A 523 -8.45 18.55 12.40
C ALA A 523 -9.91 18.13 12.63
N GLU A 524 -10.79 19.13 12.69
CA GLU A 524 -12.23 18.93 12.84
C GLU A 524 -12.92 19.04 11.48
N SER A 525 -13.74 18.05 11.14
CA SER A 525 -14.42 18.01 9.83
C SER A 525 -15.59 18.99 9.73
N LEU A 526 -16.06 19.51 10.86
CA LEU A 526 -17.33 20.26 11.01
C LEU A 526 -17.24 21.47 11.96
N ARG A 527 -16.11 21.70 12.63
CA ARG A 527 -15.85 22.80 13.58
C ARG A 527 -14.51 23.46 13.26
N GLU A 528 -14.22 24.62 13.86
CA GLU A 528 -12.86 25.16 13.81
C GLU A 528 -11.88 24.17 14.46
N ASN A 529 -10.67 24.07 13.91
CA ASN A 529 -9.65 23.17 14.43
C ASN A 529 -9.36 23.54 15.89
N CYS A 530 -9.53 22.60 16.82
CA CYS A 530 -9.21 22.88 18.22
C CYS A 530 -7.69 22.85 18.43
N SER A 531 -7.18 23.81 19.20
CA SER A 531 -5.76 23.85 19.56
C SER A 531 -5.52 22.83 20.67
N LEU A 532 -4.56 21.93 20.45
CA LEU A 532 -4.17 20.89 21.41
C LEU A 532 -2.88 21.27 22.17
N GLY A 533 -2.38 22.50 21.95
CA GLY A 533 -1.15 23.03 22.53
C GLY A 533 -0.11 23.41 21.48
N GLY A 534 0.96 24.07 21.91
CA GLY A 534 2.06 24.46 21.04
C GLY A 534 3.31 24.83 21.83
N LEU A 535 4.33 25.34 21.15
CA LEU A 535 5.51 25.91 21.78
C LEU A 535 6.23 26.88 20.85
N VAL A 536 7.10 27.71 21.40
CA VAL A 536 7.98 28.61 20.66
C VAL A 536 9.42 28.30 21.04
N LEU A 537 10.28 28.07 20.05
CA LEU A 537 11.69 27.75 20.23
C LEU A 537 12.56 28.81 19.59
N SER A 538 13.38 29.47 20.40
CA SER A 538 14.41 30.37 19.86
C SER A 538 15.51 29.55 19.20
N LEU A 539 15.72 29.73 17.90
CA LEU A 539 16.75 29.00 17.15
C LEU A 539 18.18 29.40 17.55
N LYS A 540 18.35 30.54 18.25
CA LYS A 540 19.63 30.92 18.89
C LYS A 540 20.10 29.90 19.92
N SER A 541 19.18 29.18 20.56
CA SER A 541 19.49 28.21 21.61
C SER A 541 19.93 26.85 21.09
N PHE A 542 19.91 26.64 19.76
CA PHE A 542 20.28 25.39 19.13
C PHE A 542 21.69 25.47 18.58
N ASP A 543 22.49 24.44 18.84
CA ASP A 543 23.73 24.23 18.11
C ASP A 543 23.39 23.64 16.73
N LEU A 544 23.30 24.51 15.71
CA LEU A 544 22.98 24.14 14.34
C LEU A 544 24.15 23.46 13.58
N SER A 545 25.27 23.16 14.27
CA SER A 545 26.35 22.33 13.73
C SER A 545 26.10 20.83 13.93
N THR A 546 25.25 20.47 14.90
CA THR A 546 24.90 19.10 15.25
C THR A 546 23.38 18.89 15.18
N GLU A 547 22.94 17.65 14.98
CA GLU A 547 21.52 17.33 15.05
C GLU A 547 21.07 17.30 16.52
N THR A 548 20.03 18.09 16.84
CA THR A 548 19.46 18.11 18.18
C THR A 548 18.14 17.36 18.20
N VAL A 549 18.05 16.28 18.98
CA VAL A 549 16.82 15.49 19.18
C VAL A 549 16.36 15.59 20.63
N ARG A 550 15.24 16.28 20.89
CA ARG A 550 14.76 16.52 22.26
C ARG A 550 13.23 16.52 22.35
N TRP A 551 12.73 16.23 23.56
CA TRP A 551 11.33 16.41 23.92
C TRP A 551 11.08 17.84 24.43
N TYR A 552 9.99 18.44 23.98
CA TYR A 552 9.54 19.77 24.38
C TYR A 552 8.10 19.68 24.89
N LYS A 553 7.83 20.32 26.03
CA LYS A 553 6.48 20.39 26.58
C LYS A 553 5.61 21.33 25.74
N LEU A 554 4.37 20.93 25.50
CA LEU A 554 3.36 21.76 24.85
C LEU A 554 2.72 22.65 25.91
N THR A 555 2.64 23.95 25.64
CA THR A 555 1.95 24.94 26.44
C THR A 555 0.76 25.51 25.67
N ALA A 556 -0.11 26.25 26.35
CA ALA A 556 -1.09 27.09 25.65
C ALA A 556 -0.32 28.18 24.88
N VAL A 557 -0.26 28.07 23.55
CA VAL A 557 0.37 29.09 22.70
C VAL A 557 -0.68 30.12 22.34
N PRO A 558 -0.41 31.43 22.53
CA PRO A 558 -1.32 32.47 22.10
C PRO A 558 -1.49 32.43 20.58
N SER A 559 -2.74 32.51 20.12
CA SER A 559 -3.08 32.70 18.72
C SER A 559 -2.37 33.95 18.17
N PRO A 560 -1.75 33.88 16.98
CA PRO A 560 -1.05 35.01 16.36
C PRO A 560 -1.99 36.13 15.92
#